data_AF-A0A349QAH0-F1
#
_entry.id   AF-A0A349QAH0-F1
#
_cell.length_a   1.000
_cell.length_b   1.000
_cell.length_c   1.000
_cell.angle_alpha   90.00
_cell.angle_beta   90.00
_cell.angle_gamma   90.00
#
_symmetry.space_group_name_H-M   'P 1'
#
loop_
_entity.id
_entity.type
_entity.pdbx_description
1 polymer ?
#
loop_
_entity_poly.entity_id
_entity_poly.type
_entity_poly.pdbx_seq_one_letter_code
_entity_poly.pdbx_strand_id
1 'polypeptide(L)'
;MYFIYVTQSSLLISNYSVRVDNVLSDLGNFPLWHSDFFQTDSRLMDSYSRHAHILDFDSLRLGRKVVENNANSNNFEFGVVLVTEIGKERGNNLENIEKKKSDEGANQKNDYFDDWLKMVRHSATVDNFPFVRVITDEQRPTSWGANARDLTDIVYIQESSDDRLTMPFFALEELLYDWVFGKFVRLYENYRYQRGDNTLTMHILKGIVAKIHARYKRIHNQFGYCQLSVQVESGTMDGQRKDCKYYLSTKKIYSKRFSTDCFSDFFVKKALRSPIGINDLDEYETEKATFAELAEQNSYFFAKLVTGFTIQEQ
;
A
#
# COMPACT_ATOMS: atom_id res chain seq x y z
N MET A 1 1.54 -13.90 5.14
CA MET A 1 0.47 -14.08 4.13
C MET A 1 -0.87 -14.37 4.79
N TYR A 2 -1.03 -15.43 5.61
CA TYR A 2 -2.30 -15.75 6.29
C TYR A 2 -2.88 -14.59 7.14
N PHE A 3 -2.02 -13.84 7.84
CA PHE A 3 -2.44 -12.73 8.71
C PHE A 3 -3.34 -11.69 8.01
N ILE A 4 -2.96 -11.22 6.81
CA ILE A 4 -3.74 -10.23 6.04
C ILE A 4 -5.13 -10.77 5.66
N TYR A 5 -5.26 -12.08 5.46
CA TYR A 5 -6.54 -12.69 5.07
C TYR A 5 -7.50 -12.90 6.24
N VAL A 6 -7.00 -12.89 7.49
CA VAL A 6 -7.81 -13.10 8.70
C VAL A 6 -8.06 -11.82 9.50
N THR A 7 -7.40 -10.71 9.15
CA THR A 7 -7.65 -9.39 9.73
C THR A 7 -9.11 -9.01 9.53
N GLN A 8 -9.87 -8.88 10.62
CA GLN A 8 -11.30 -8.55 10.55
C GLN A 8 -11.56 -7.04 10.54
N SER A 9 -10.55 -6.22 10.82
CA SER A 9 -10.65 -4.76 10.78
C SER A 9 -10.50 -4.23 9.35
N SER A 10 -10.83 -2.94 9.16
CA SER A 10 -10.57 -2.27 7.89
C SER A 10 -9.07 -2.23 7.57
N LEU A 11 -8.71 -2.42 6.31
CA LEU A 11 -7.33 -2.19 5.84
C LEU A 11 -7.13 -0.74 5.39
N LEU A 12 -8.18 0.08 5.44
CA LEU A 12 -8.15 1.49 5.08
C LEU A 12 -7.86 2.33 6.31
N ILE A 13 -6.88 3.23 6.21
CA ILE A 13 -6.58 4.25 7.22
C ILE A 13 -6.71 5.60 6.52
N SER A 14 -7.59 6.47 7.00
CA SER A 14 -8.03 7.63 6.23
C SER A 14 -8.35 8.87 7.07
N ASN A 15 -8.10 10.06 6.52
CA ASN A 15 -8.54 11.32 7.13
C ASN A 15 -10.00 11.69 6.80
N TYR A 16 -10.70 10.80 6.08
CA TYR A 16 -12.13 10.88 5.82
C TYR A 16 -12.74 9.48 5.91
N SER A 17 -14.00 9.39 6.30
CA SER A 17 -14.66 8.09 6.40
C SER A 17 -14.87 7.48 5.01
N VAL A 18 -14.51 6.20 4.90
CA VAL A 18 -14.77 5.36 3.73
C VAL A 18 -15.42 4.10 4.21
N ARG A 19 -16.65 3.85 3.74
CA ARG A 19 -17.37 2.63 4.04
C ARG A 19 -16.77 1.46 3.27
N VAL A 20 -16.60 0.33 3.95
CA VAL A 20 -16.13 -0.93 3.39
C VAL A 20 -17.17 -2.00 3.65
N ASP A 21 -17.69 -2.57 2.57
CA ASP A 21 -18.77 -3.56 2.59
C ASP A 21 -18.17 -4.96 2.37
N ASN A 22 -17.26 -5.38 3.26
CA ASN A 22 -16.56 -6.66 3.18
C ASN A 22 -16.90 -7.56 4.38
N VAL A 23 -17.56 -8.68 4.11
CA VAL A 23 -17.92 -9.66 5.15
C VAL A 23 -16.97 -10.84 5.08
N LEU A 24 -16.32 -11.15 6.20
CA LEU A 24 -15.57 -12.40 6.35
C LEU A 24 -16.58 -13.54 6.46
N SER A 25 -16.66 -14.35 5.40
CA SER A 25 -17.42 -15.59 5.40
C SER A 25 -16.50 -16.71 5.90
N ASP A 26 -16.80 -17.25 7.07
CA ASP A 26 -16.04 -18.35 7.67
C ASP A 26 -16.96 -19.46 8.18
N LEU A 27 -16.65 -20.69 7.78
CA LEU A 27 -17.29 -21.93 8.26
C LEU A 27 -16.41 -22.66 9.29
N GLY A 28 -15.40 -21.98 9.84
CA GLY A 28 -14.35 -22.54 10.71
C GLY A 28 -13.14 -23.08 9.93
N ASN A 29 -12.98 -22.72 8.66
CA ASN A 29 -11.95 -23.25 7.76
C ASN A 29 -11.16 -22.10 7.08
N PHE A 30 -10.85 -22.20 5.78
CA PHE A 30 -10.21 -21.08 5.07
C PHE A 30 -11.26 -19.99 4.82
N PRO A 31 -11.08 -18.77 5.38
CA PRO A 31 -12.09 -17.74 5.26
C PRO A 31 -12.09 -17.17 3.83
N LEU A 32 -13.30 -16.85 3.34
CA LEU A 32 -13.49 -16.12 2.10
C LEU A 32 -14.06 -14.74 2.41
N TRP A 33 -13.66 -13.75 1.62
CA TRP A 33 -14.20 -12.40 1.73
C TRP A 33 -15.32 -12.22 0.71
N HIS A 34 -16.51 -11.84 1.19
CA HIS A 34 -17.62 -11.43 0.35
C HIS A 34 -17.59 -9.91 0.18
N SER A 35 -17.40 -9.46 -1.07
CA SER A 35 -17.32 -8.03 -1.42
C SER A 35 -18.28 -7.67 -2.56
N ASP A 36 -19.39 -8.40 -2.73
CA ASP A 36 -20.37 -8.07 -3.76
C ASP A 36 -21.20 -6.86 -3.33
N PHE A 37 -20.90 -5.71 -3.93
CA PHE A 37 -21.60 -4.47 -3.65
C PHE A 37 -22.98 -4.40 -4.32
N PHE A 38 -23.16 -5.03 -5.49
CA PHE A 38 -24.36 -4.83 -6.31
C PHE A 38 -25.53 -5.73 -5.91
N GLN A 39 -25.24 -6.92 -5.38
CA GLN A 39 -26.27 -7.88 -4.98
C GLN A 39 -26.69 -7.76 -3.52
N THR A 40 -25.95 -6.98 -2.72
CA THR A 40 -26.22 -6.82 -1.28
C THR A 40 -27.39 -5.87 -1.04
N ASP A 41 -28.31 -6.25 -0.15
CA ASP A 41 -29.48 -5.44 0.21
C ASP A 41 -29.04 -4.19 0.99
N SER A 42 -29.32 -3.01 0.45
CA SER A 42 -28.97 -1.73 1.08
C SER A 42 -29.63 -1.51 2.44
N ARG A 43 -30.70 -2.24 2.76
CA ARG A 43 -31.35 -2.18 4.09
C ARG A 43 -30.58 -2.92 5.17
N LEU A 44 -29.70 -3.83 4.80
CA LEU A 44 -28.83 -4.58 5.71
C LEU A 44 -27.39 -4.04 5.72
N MET A 45 -27.17 -2.89 5.10
CA MET A 45 -25.86 -2.28 4.94
C MET A 45 -25.16 -2.07 6.29
N ASP A 46 -25.82 -1.43 7.24
CA ASP A 46 -25.25 -1.15 8.57
C ASP A 46 -24.85 -2.42 9.35
N SER A 47 -25.44 -3.57 9.03
CA SER A 47 -25.11 -4.85 9.69
C SER A 47 -23.83 -5.51 9.19
N TYR A 48 -23.33 -5.10 8.02
CA TYR A 48 -22.22 -5.74 7.32
C TYR A 48 -21.13 -4.77 6.87
N SER A 49 -21.36 -3.46 7.01
CA SER A 49 -20.42 -2.40 6.66
C SER A 49 -19.52 -2.05 7.84
N ARG A 50 -18.28 -1.69 7.51
CA ARG A 50 -17.31 -1.06 8.42
C ARG A 50 -16.83 0.25 7.81
N HIS A 51 -16.04 1.01 8.57
CA HIS A 51 -15.44 2.23 8.05
C HIS A 51 -13.91 2.16 8.10
N ALA A 52 -13.26 3.07 7.38
CA ALA A 52 -11.82 3.27 7.51
C ALA A 52 -11.44 3.63 8.95
N HIS A 53 -10.25 3.21 9.36
CA HIS A 53 -9.64 3.69 10.59
C HIS A 53 -9.30 5.18 10.48
N ILE A 54 -9.40 5.90 11.59
CA ILE A 54 -9.06 7.32 11.66
C ILE A 54 -7.54 7.47 11.48
N LEU A 55 -7.14 8.25 10.48
CA LEU A 55 -5.73 8.53 10.23
C LEU A 55 -5.19 9.56 11.21
N ASP A 56 -4.31 9.12 12.09
CA ASP A 56 -3.40 10.00 12.82
C ASP A 56 -2.16 10.31 11.97
N PHE A 57 -1.98 11.56 11.56
CA PHE A 57 -0.85 11.98 10.74
C PHE A 57 0.51 11.80 11.43
N ASP A 58 0.59 11.76 12.77
CA ASP A 58 1.84 11.46 13.47
C ASP A 58 2.36 10.04 13.19
N SER A 59 1.48 9.11 12.81
CA SER A 59 1.88 7.77 12.36
C SER A 59 2.73 7.79 11.08
N LEU A 60 2.48 8.78 10.22
CA LEU A 60 3.13 8.95 8.91
C LEU A 60 4.36 9.86 8.97
N ARG A 61 4.57 10.58 10.08
CA ARG A 61 5.72 11.47 10.28
C ARG A 61 6.91 10.67 10.84
N LEU A 62 8.08 10.79 10.22
CA LEU A 62 9.33 10.16 10.72
C LEU A 62 10.12 11.08 11.64
N GLY A 63 9.91 12.39 11.52
CA GLY A 63 10.60 13.42 12.27
C GLY A 63 9.84 13.89 13.49
N ARG A 64 9.71 15.22 13.61
CA ARG A 64 8.90 15.82 14.67
C ARG A 64 7.42 15.46 14.49
N LYS A 65 6.77 15.28 15.63
CA LYS A 65 5.36 14.91 15.76
C LYS A 65 4.59 16.07 16.39
N VAL A 66 3.33 16.23 16.01
CA VAL A 66 2.47 17.28 16.55
C VAL A 66 2.18 17.02 18.01
N VAL A 67 1.93 15.75 18.37
CA VAL A 67 1.73 15.34 19.77
C VAL A 67 3.00 14.64 20.27
N GLU A 68 3.55 15.16 21.36
CA GLU A 68 4.72 14.57 22.01
C GLU A 68 4.38 13.22 22.64
N ASN A 69 5.21 12.20 22.39
CA ASN A 69 5.01 10.82 22.89
C ASN A 69 3.65 10.19 22.55
N ASN A 70 3.07 10.57 21.42
CA ASN A 70 1.82 9.99 20.93
C ASN A 70 1.92 8.47 20.74
N ALA A 71 1.01 7.72 21.38
CA ALA A 71 0.96 6.25 21.32
C ALA A 71 0.71 5.72 19.90
N ASN A 72 -0.06 6.43 19.09
CA ASN A 72 -0.44 6.04 17.72
C ASN A 72 0.65 6.36 16.68
N SER A 73 1.70 7.05 17.08
CA SER A 73 2.65 7.63 16.14
C SER A 73 3.60 6.63 15.44
N ASN A 74 3.52 5.34 15.78
CA ASN A 74 4.28 4.27 15.13
C ASN A 74 3.41 3.06 14.74
N ASN A 75 2.08 3.19 14.74
CA ASN A 75 1.12 2.09 14.57
C ASN A 75 1.02 1.54 13.13
N PHE A 76 1.46 2.29 12.11
CA PHE A 76 1.29 1.90 10.71
C PHE A 76 2.31 0.84 10.28
N GLU A 77 1.83 -0.36 9.99
CA GLU A 77 2.62 -1.48 9.48
C GLU A 77 2.33 -1.81 8.02
N PHE A 78 1.05 -1.96 7.67
CA PHE A 78 0.60 -2.30 6.33
C PHE A 78 -0.86 -1.87 6.13
N GLY A 79 -1.28 -1.66 4.88
CA GLY A 79 -2.65 -1.26 4.55
C GLY A 79 -2.70 -0.24 3.42
N VAL A 80 -3.87 0.38 3.25
CA VAL A 80 -4.09 1.45 2.28
C VAL A 80 -4.36 2.74 3.03
N VAL A 81 -3.46 3.71 2.87
CA VAL A 81 -3.63 5.06 3.41
C VAL A 81 -4.37 5.90 2.39
N LEU A 82 -5.51 6.47 2.78
CA LEU A 82 -6.30 7.38 1.95
C LEU A 82 -6.18 8.78 2.54
N VAL A 83 -5.78 9.76 1.72
CA VAL A 83 -5.72 11.16 2.17
C VAL A 83 -6.46 12.06 1.19
N THR A 84 -7.54 12.68 1.65
CA THR A 84 -8.15 13.80 0.91
C THR A 84 -7.50 15.12 1.31
N GLU A 85 -7.41 16.04 0.36
CA GLU A 85 -6.88 17.40 0.49
C GLU A 85 -5.42 17.44 0.95
N ILE A 86 -4.58 16.51 0.45
CA ILE A 86 -3.16 16.41 0.83
C ILE A 86 -2.39 17.72 0.55
N GLY A 87 -2.76 18.46 -0.50
CA GLY A 87 -2.17 19.76 -0.82
C GLY A 87 -2.37 20.81 0.27
N LYS A 88 -3.49 20.77 0.99
CA LYS A 88 -3.77 21.70 2.10
C LYS A 88 -3.04 21.28 3.38
N GLU A 89 -2.89 19.97 3.60
CA GLU A 89 -2.11 19.43 4.72
C GLU A 89 -0.61 19.73 4.58
N ARG A 90 -0.06 19.50 3.38
CA ARG A 90 1.36 19.72 3.09
C ARG A 90 1.68 21.18 2.75
N GLY A 91 0.72 21.93 2.23
CA GLY A 91 0.93 23.28 1.70
C GLY A 91 1.84 23.29 0.48
N ASN A 92 1.91 24.44 -0.18
CA ASN A 92 2.83 24.62 -1.30
C ASN A 92 4.21 25.16 -0.84
N ASN A 93 5.17 25.21 -1.76
CA ASN A 93 6.51 25.72 -1.46
C ASN A 93 6.50 27.18 -0.96
N LEU A 94 5.57 28.02 -1.43
CA LEU A 94 5.46 29.44 -1.04
C LEU A 94 4.96 29.59 0.39
N GLU A 95 3.90 28.88 0.75
CA GLU A 95 3.32 28.83 2.11
C GLU A 95 4.29 28.25 3.14
N ASN A 96 5.21 27.40 2.68
CA ASN A 96 6.21 26.79 3.54
C ASN A 96 7.51 27.60 3.62
N ILE A 97 7.66 28.75 2.95
CA ILE A 97 8.90 29.55 2.96
C ILE A 97 9.34 29.88 4.39
N GLU A 98 8.39 30.34 5.21
CA GLU A 98 8.65 30.86 6.55
C GLU A 98 9.01 29.78 7.57
N LYS A 99 8.60 28.53 7.32
CA LYS A 99 8.87 27.39 8.20
C LYS A 99 10.34 27.00 8.10
N LYS A 100 10.96 26.65 9.23
CA LYS A 100 12.35 26.18 9.27
C LYS A 100 12.43 24.76 9.81
N LYS A 101 13.48 24.05 9.40
CA LYS A 101 13.76 22.70 9.93
C LYS A 101 14.12 22.73 11.42
N SER A 102 14.66 23.85 11.89
CA SER A 102 15.11 24.06 13.27
C SER A 102 13.99 24.42 14.24
N ASP A 103 12.76 24.66 13.76
CA ASP A 103 11.66 25.06 14.63
C ASP A 103 11.37 23.98 15.68
N GLU A 104 10.97 24.41 16.88
CA GLU A 104 10.65 23.51 18.00
C GLU A 104 9.34 22.74 17.75
N GLY A 105 8.34 23.40 17.15
CA GLY A 105 7.09 22.75 16.76
C GLY A 105 7.24 21.86 15.52
N ALA A 106 6.39 20.83 15.42
CA ALA A 106 6.28 20.03 14.22
C ALA A 106 5.72 20.85 13.05
N ASN A 107 6.35 20.70 11.88
CA ASN A 107 5.97 21.38 10.66
C ASN A 107 6.35 20.55 9.43
N GLN A 108 5.86 20.98 8.27
CA GLN A 108 6.01 20.26 7.00
C GLN A 108 7.47 20.13 6.52
N LYS A 109 8.43 20.86 7.10
CA LYS A 109 9.87 20.74 6.76
C LYS A 109 10.65 19.84 7.72
N ASN A 110 10.19 19.63 8.95
CA ASN A 110 10.89 18.87 10.00
C ASN A 110 10.18 17.56 10.41
N ASP A 111 9.03 17.25 9.81
CA ASP A 111 8.25 16.05 10.09
C ASP A 111 8.65 14.82 9.25
N TYR A 112 9.46 15.01 8.21
CA TYR A 112 9.93 13.97 7.29
C TYR A 112 8.81 13.09 6.69
N PHE A 113 7.61 13.64 6.52
CA PHE A 113 6.50 12.94 5.87
C PHE A 113 6.81 12.57 4.41
N ASP A 114 7.51 13.46 3.69
CA ASP A 114 7.88 13.21 2.29
C ASP A 114 8.85 12.02 2.16
N ASP A 115 9.74 11.83 3.14
CA ASP A 115 10.66 10.70 3.20
C ASP A 115 9.93 9.42 3.62
N TRP A 116 8.95 9.52 4.52
CA TRP A 116 8.05 8.41 4.82
C TRP A 116 7.37 7.90 3.56
N LEU A 117 6.76 8.79 2.76
CA LEU A 117 6.03 8.41 1.55
C LEU A 117 6.91 7.67 0.54
N LYS A 118 8.18 8.06 0.42
CA LYS A 118 9.15 7.41 -0.47
C LYS A 118 9.56 6.02 0.01
N MET A 119 9.64 5.82 1.32
CA MET A 119 10.16 4.59 1.91
C MET A 119 9.08 3.59 2.34
N VAL A 120 7.84 4.04 2.55
CA VAL A 120 6.78 3.22 3.19
C VAL A 120 6.51 1.90 2.45
N ARG A 121 6.76 1.82 1.14
CA ARG A 121 6.62 0.57 0.36
C ARG A 121 7.53 -0.56 0.84
N HIS A 122 8.59 -0.26 1.59
CA HIS A 122 9.48 -1.24 2.19
C HIS A 122 8.93 -1.85 3.49
N SER A 123 7.86 -1.28 4.08
CA SER A 123 7.28 -1.76 5.33
C SER A 123 6.65 -3.15 5.21
N ALA A 124 5.93 -3.40 4.12
CA ALA A 124 5.26 -4.67 3.88
C ALA A 124 5.29 -5.08 2.41
N THR A 125 5.93 -6.23 2.15
CA THR A 125 5.94 -6.89 0.83
C THR A 125 5.27 -8.26 0.91
N VAL A 126 4.40 -8.54 -0.06
CA VAL A 126 3.71 -9.83 -0.23
C VAL A 126 4.11 -10.37 -1.59
N ASP A 127 4.77 -11.52 -1.62
CA ASP A 127 5.32 -12.14 -2.84
C ASP A 127 6.22 -11.17 -3.66
N ASN A 128 7.03 -10.38 -2.96
CA ASN A 128 7.89 -9.32 -3.53
C ASN A 128 7.15 -8.12 -4.14
N PHE A 129 5.83 -8.04 -3.99
CA PHE A 129 5.05 -6.85 -4.31
C PHE A 129 4.80 -6.00 -3.05
N PRO A 130 5.01 -4.67 -3.10
CA PRO A 130 4.68 -3.80 -1.98
C PRO A 130 3.17 -3.79 -1.76
N PHE A 131 2.74 -4.20 -0.57
CA PHE A 131 1.32 -4.26 -0.21
C PHE A 131 0.78 -2.89 0.16
N VAL A 132 1.62 -2.03 0.74
CA VAL A 132 1.23 -0.68 1.14
C VAL A 132 0.90 0.18 -0.08
N ARG A 133 -0.26 0.83 -0.02
CA ARG A 133 -0.66 1.86 -0.98
C ARG A 133 -1.00 3.14 -0.25
N VAL A 134 -0.61 4.26 -0.84
CA VAL A 134 -1.05 5.59 -0.42
C VAL A 134 -1.78 6.20 -1.60
N ILE A 135 -3.04 6.55 -1.42
CA ILE A 135 -3.89 7.17 -2.43
C ILE A 135 -4.25 8.56 -1.90
N THR A 136 -3.92 9.58 -2.68
CA THR A 136 -4.21 10.96 -2.32
C THR A 136 -4.86 11.67 -3.49
N ASP A 137 -5.78 12.59 -3.20
CA ASP A 137 -6.29 13.52 -4.19
C ASP A 137 -5.47 14.82 -4.17
N GLU A 138 -5.26 15.41 -5.34
CA GLU A 138 -4.64 16.73 -5.47
C GLU A 138 -5.23 17.41 -6.69
N GLN A 139 -5.81 18.60 -6.49
CA GLN A 139 -6.46 19.35 -7.58
C GLN A 139 -5.42 19.92 -8.56
N ARG A 140 -4.20 20.21 -8.09
CA ARG A 140 -3.10 20.70 -8.93
C ARG A 140 -1.79 20.00 -8.57
N PRO A 141 -1.32 19.01 -9.33
CA PRO A 141 -0.10 18.26 -9.01
C PRO A 141 1.15 19.14 -8.83
N THR A 142 1.18 20.35 -9.38
CA THR A 142 2.29 21.32 -9.24
C THR A 142 2.35 21.99 -7.87
N SER A 143 1.27 21.97 -7.09
CA SER A 143 1.22 22.53 -5.73
C SER A 143 2.03 21.70 -4.73
N TRP A 144 2.18 20.40 -5.00
CA TRP A 144 2.87 19.46 -4.13
C TRP A 144 4.40 19.62 -4.21
N GLY A 145 5.06 19.50 -3.05
CA GLY A 145 6.45 19.92 -2.80
C GLY A 145 7.49 19.37 -3.78
N ALA A 146 8.41 20.26 -4.20
CA ALA A 146 9.48 19.97 -5.16
C ALA A 146 10.48 18.88 -4.68
N ASN A 147 10.62 18.68 -3.37
CA ASN A 147 11.47 17.62 -2.79
C ASN A 147 11.01 16.19 -3.13
N ALA A 148 9.75 16.01 -3.56
CA ALA A 148 9.27 14.75 -4.10
C ALA A 148 9.70 14.55 -5.57
N ARG A 149 10.08 15.62 -6.28
CA ARG A 149 10.45 15.63 -7.70
C ARG A 149 11.96 15.55 -7.98
N ASP A 150 12.81 16.15 -7.15
CA ASP A 150 14.21 16.50 -7.51
C ASP A 150 15.32 15.52 -7.05
N LEU A 151 15.02 14.25 -6.74
CA LEU A 151 15.95 13.43 -5.95
C LEU A 151 16.83 12.39 -6.69
N THR A 152 16.96 12.43 -8.03
CA THR A 152 17.84 11.50 -8.77
C THR A 152 18.30 12.02 -10.13
N ASP A 153 19.36 11.43 -10.70
CA ASP A 153 19.56 11.40 -12.16
C ASP A 153 18.24 10.97 -12.83
N ILE A 154 17.81 11.72 -13.84
CA ILE A 154 16.48 11.53 -14.41
C ILE A 154 16.53 10.39 -15.43
N VAL A 155 16.19 9.21 -14.93
CA VAL A 155 15.93 8.02 -15.72
C VAL A 155 14.44 8.02 -16.05
N TYR A 156 14.06 8.58 -17.20
CA TYR A 156 12.66 8.52 -17.64
C TYR A 156 12.37 7.08 -18.09
N ILE A 157 11.72 6.29 -17.24
CA ILE A 157 11.09 5.04 -17.67
C ILE A 157 9.84 5.44 -18.47
N GLN A 158 9.99 5.55 -19.77
CA GLN A 158 8.90 5.95 -20.67
C GLN A 158 7.83 4.87 -20.75
N GLU A 159 8.27 3.62 -20.74
CA GLU A 159 7.39 2.47 -20.89
C GLU A 159 8.01 1.28 -20.16
N SER A 160 7.20 0.62 -19.33
CA SER A 160 7.51 -0.69 -18.78
C SER A 160 6.66 -1.70 -19.52
N SER A 161 7.30 -2.67 -20.18
CA SER A 161 6.55 -3.78 -20.74
C SER A 161 6.01 -4.67 -19.62
N ASP A 162 4.93 -5.41 -19.90
CA ASP A 162 4.56 -6.56 -19.08
C ASP A 162 5.70 -7.59 -19.00
N ASP A 163 5.60 -8.49 -18.04
CA ASP A 163 6.51 -9.62 -17.90
C ASP A 163 6.50 -10.48 -19.17
N ARG A 164 7.68 -10.71 -19.75
CA ARG A 164 7.88 -11.52 -20.95
C ARG A 164 8.77 -12.70 -20.65
N LEU A 165 8.65 -13.74 -21.47
CA LEU A 165 9.46 -14.93 -21.36
C LEU A 165 10.33 -15.11 -22.60
N THR A 166 11.63 -15.36 -22.40
CA THR A 166 12.57 -15.65 -23.51
C THR A 166 12.59 -17.13 -23.92
N MET A 167 11.95 -18.02 -23.16
CA MET A 167 12.00 -19.46 -23.42
C MET A 167 11.20 -19.81 -24.69
N PRO A 168 11.85 -20.39 -25.72
CA PRO A 168 11.15 -20.74 -26.95
C PRO A 168 10.13 -21.85 -26.69
N PHE A 169 9.00 -21.78 -27.40
CA PHE A 169 7.88 -22.75 -27.37
C PHE A 169 7.15 -22.92 -26.03
N PHE A 170 7.48 -22.15 -25.00
CA PHE A 170 6.82 -22.27 -23.69
C PHE A 170 5.37 -21.77 -23.69
N ALA A 171 4.97 -20.96 -24.67
CA ALA A 171 3.60 -20.43 -24.78
C ALA A 171 2.51 -21.53 -24.77
N LEU A 172 2.79 -22.71 -25.34
CA LEU A 172 1.87 -23.86 -25.29
C LEU A 172 1.77 -24.47 -23.90
N GLU A 173 2.90 -24.57 -23.19
CA GLU A 173 2.93 -25.05 -21.80
C GLU A 173 2.26 -24.04 -20.86
N GLU A 174 2.43 -22.75 -21.10
CA GLU A 174 1.79 -21.65 -20.36
C GLU A 174 0.26 -21.68 -20.52
N LEU A 175 -0.25 -21.85 -21.73
CA LEU A 175 -1.70 -21.98 -21.97
C LEU A 175 -2.29 -23.21 -21.26
N LEU A 176 -1.58 -24.34 -21.29
CA LEU A 176 -1.98 -25.53 -20.55
C LEU A 176 -1.96 -25.27 -19.03
N TYR A 177 -0.91 -24.62 -18.54
CA TYR A 177 -0.77 -24.26 -17.13
C TYR A 177 -1.91 -23.36 -16.67
N ASP A 178 -2.23 -22.28 -17.38
CA ASP A 178 -3.30 -21.35 -17.01
C ASP A 178 -4.66 -22.05 -16.95
N TRP A 179 -4.92 -22.94 -17.91
CA TRP A 179 -6.17 -23.72 -17.92
C TRP A 179 -6.27 -24.70 -16.75
N VAL A 180 -5.20 -25.46 -16.46
CA VAL A 180 -5.18 -26.44 -15.36
C VAL A 180 -5.19 -25.72 -14.00
N PHE A 181 -4.30 -24.75 -13.82
CA PHE A 181 -4.10 -24.05 -12.57
C PHE A 181 -5.30 -23.18 -12.23
N GLY A 182 -5.86 -22.44 -13.20
CA GLY A 182 -7.06 -21.62 -12.97
C GLY A 182 -8.28 -22.44 -12.52
N LYS A 183 -8.48 -23.63 -13.12
CA LYS A 183 -9.52 -24.57 -12.67
C LYS A 183 -9.24 -25.13 -11.28
N PHE A 184 -7.98 -25.49 -11.01
CA PHE A 184 -7.58 -26.01 -9.71
C PHE A 184 -7.74 -24.98 -8.60
N VAL A 185 -7.37 -23.71 -8.82
CA VAL A 185 -7.49 -22.64 -7.81
C VAL A 185 -8.95 -22.50 -7.39
N ARG A 186 -9.88 -22.34 -8.34
CA ARG A 186 -11.32 -22.25 -8.03
C ARG A 186 -11.84 -23.47 -7.26
N LEU A 187 -11.41 -24.67 -7.66
CA LEU A 187 -11.79 -25.91 -6.97
C LEU A 187 -11.21 -25.97 -5.55
N TYR A 188 -9.93 -25.61 -5.39
CA TYR A 188 -9.21 -25.68 -4.12
C TYR A 188 -9.71 -24.62 -3.13
N GLU A 189 -10.01 -23.41 -3.59
CA GLU A 189 -10.65 -22.35 -2.80
C GLU A 189 -12.00 -22.83 -2.24
N ASN A 190 -12.89 -23.33 -3.12
CA ASN A 190 -14.18 -23.87 -2.69
C ASN A 190 -14.04 -25.05 -1.71
N TYR A 191 -13.09 -25.95 -1.98
CA TYR A 191 -12.82 -27.09 -1.12
C TYR A 191 -12.35 -26.65 0.28
N ARG A 192 -11.38 -25.72 0.35
CA ARG A 192 -10.81 -25.25 1.63
C ARG A 192 -11.77 -24.36 2.41
N TYR A 193 -12.69 -23.70 1.73
CA TYR A 193 -13.79 -22.97 2.35
C TYR A 193 -14.77 -23.93 3.02
N GLN A 194 -15.20 -24.97 2.30
CA GLN A 194 -16.16 -25.95 2.82
C GLN A 194 -15.56 -26.95 3.82
N ARG A 195 -14.24 -27.18 3.75
CA ARG A 195 -13.55 -28.25 4.50
C ARG A 195 -12.18 -27.85 5.03
N GLY A 196 -11.92 -28.22 6.28
CA GLY A 196 -10.62 -28.08 6.94
C GLY A 196 -9.70 -29.28 6.78
N ASP A 197 -10.25 -30.45 6.42
CA ASP A 197 -9.49 -31.68 6.17
C ASP A 197 -8.87 -31.70 4.76
N ASN A 198 -7.87 -32.56 4.56
CA ASN A 198 -7.24 -32.76 3.26
C ASN A 198 -7.39 -34.22 2.84
N THR A 199 -8.37 -34.50 2.00
CA THR A 199 -8.62 -35.85 1.49
C THR A 199 -7.44 -36.33 0.65
N LEU A 200 -7.26 -37.66 0.58
CA LEU A 200 -6.20 -38.26 -0.25
C LEU A 200 -6.28 -37.82 -1.71
N THR A 201 -7.50 -37.72 -2.26
CA THR A 201 -7.75 -37.24 -3.62
C THR A 201 -7.27 -35.80 -3.81
N MET A 202 -7.60 -34.90 -2.87
CA MET A 202 -7.16 -33.51 -2.92
C MET A 202 -5.66 -33.39 -2.72
N HIS A 203 -5.07 -34.21 -1.85
CA HIS A 203 -3.63 -34.28 -1.65
C HIS A 203 -2.88 -34.67 -2.94
N ILE A 204 -3.36 -35.70 -3.65
CA ILE A 204 -2.77 -36.14 -4.92
C ILE A 204 -2.93 -35.05 -5.99
N LEU A 205 -4.14 -34.49 -6.15
CA LEU A 205 -4.41 -33.43 -7.12
C LEU A 205 -3.53 -32.20 -6.86
N LYS A 206 -3.42 -31.77 -5.60
CA LYS A 206 -2.53 -30.71 -5.16
C LYS A 206 -1.08 -31.04 -5.47
N GLY A 207 -0.64 -32.28 -5.26
CA GLY A 207 0.72 -32.73 -5.59
C GLY A 207 1.04 -32.64 -7.09
N ILE A 208 0.08 -33.02 -7.95
CA ILE A 208 0.23 -32.90 -9.41
C ILE A 208 0.29 -31.42 -9.81
N VAL A 209 -0.67 -30.60 -9.37
CA VAL A 209 -0.74 -29.18 -9.74
C VAL A 209 0.47 -28.41 -9.18
N ALA A 210 0.93 -28.75 -7.98
CA ALA A 210 2.15 -28.17 -7.40
C ALA A 210 3.39 -28.44 -8.26
N LYS A 211 3.52 -29.63 -8.86
CA LYS A 211 4.62 -29.93 -9.79
C LYS A 211 4.54 -29.10 -11.06
N ILE A 212 3.34 -28.94 -11.63
CA ILE A 212 3.12 -28.10 -12.82
C ILE A 212 3.43 -26.64 -12.48
N HIS A 213 2.90 -26.12 -11.38
CA HIS A 213 3.17 -24.77 -10.89
C HIS A 213 4.66 -24.54 -10.58
N ALA A 214 5.34 -25.51 -10.00
CA ALA A 214 6.77 -25.42 -9.75
C ALA A 214 7.58 -25.36 -11.04
N ARG A 215 7.19 -26.12 -12.09
CA ARG A 215 7.79 -26.01 -13.42
C ARG A 215 7.56 -24.62 -14.01
N TYR A 216 6.31 -24.15 -14.00
CA TYR A 216 5.95 -22.82 -14.48
C TYR A 216 6.77 -21.71 -13.81
N LYS A 217 6.77 -21.66 -12.46
CA LYS A 217 7.56 -20.68 -11.71
C LYS A 217 9.05 -20.81 -11.95
N ARG A 218 9.60 -22.02 -12.08
CA ARG A 218 11.02 -22.21 -12.37
C ARG A 218 11.40 -21.59 -13.71
N ILE A 219 10.58 -21.76 -14.74
CA ILE A 219 10.82 -21.20 -16.07
C ILE A 219 10.72 -19.67 -16.04
N HIS A 220 9.65 -19.09 -15.49
CA HIS A 220 9.51 -17.64 -15.38
C HIS A 220 10.62 -17.01 -14.52
N ASN A 221 10.97 -17.63 -13.40
CA ASN A 221 12.06 -17.14 -12.56
C ASN A 221 13.43 -17.22 -13.25
N GLN A 222 13.63 -18.13 -14.19
CA GLN A 222 14.92 -18.32 -14.86
C GLN A 222 15.05 -17.49 -16.14
N PHE A 223 13.98 -17.40 -16.93
CA PHE A 223 13.99 -16.86 -18.30
C PHE A 223 13.06 -15.66 -18.50
N GLY A 224 12.34 -15.27 -17.44
CA GLY A 224 11.48 -14.09 -17.42
C GLY A 224 12.30 -12.80 -17.44
N TYR A 225 11.71 -11.77 -18.05
CA TYR A 225 12.24 -10.42 -18.05
C TYR A 225 11.15 -9.37 -18.30
N CYS A 226 11.39 -8.18 -17.77
CA CYS A 226 10.64 -6.97 -18.11
C CYS A 226 11.55 -6.05 -18.94
N GLN A 227 11.03 -5.49 -20.04
CA GLN A 227 11.74 -4.50 -20.84
C GLN A 227 11.32 -3.10 -20.41
N LEU A 228 12.29 -2.31 -19.97
CA LEU A 228 12.13 -0.89 -19.69
C LEU A 228 12.68 -0.07 -20.87
N SER A 229 11.84 0.80 -21.43
CA SER A 229 12.27 1.87 -22.33
C SER A 229 12.67 3.07 -21.46
N VAL A 230 13.97 3.37 -21.45
CA VAL A 230 14.57 4.32 -20.52
C VAL A 230 15.23 5.46 -21.30
N GLN A 231 14.93 6.71 -20.95
CA GLN A 231 15.75 7.86 -21.32
C GLN A 231 16.67 8.23 -20.17
N VAL A 232 17.97 8.30 -20.44
CA VAL A 232 18.95 8.79 -19.48
C VAL A 232 19.34 10.20 -19.89
N GLU A 233 19.19 11.15 -18.96
CA GLU A 233 19.62 12.54 -19.08
C GLU A 233 20.69 12.81 -18.00
N SER A 234 21.74 13.55 -18.34
CA SER A 234 22.73 14.01 -17.34
C SER A 234 22.04 14.93 -16.34
N GLY A 235 22.32 14.78 -15.03
CA GLY A 235 21.72 15.60 -13.98
C GLY A 235 21.95 17.12 -14.11
N THR A 236 22.84 17.54 -15.00
CA THR A 236 23.05 18.95 -15.42
C THR A 236 21.96 19.50 -16.35
N MET A 237 21.00 18.67 -16.79
CA MET A 237 19.93 19.04 -17.74
C MET A 237 20.44 19.67 -19.04
N ASP A 238 21.51 19.10 -19.60
CA ASP A 238 22.12 19.57 -20.87
C ASP A 238 21.25 19.28 -22.12
N GLY A 239 20.00 18.82 -21.95
CA GLY A 239 19.02 18.62 -23.01
C GLY A 239 19.28 17.43 -23.94
N GLN A 240 20.40 16.72 -23.79
CA GLN A 240 20.69 15.50 -24.54
C GLN A 240 20.11 14.28 -23.81
N ARG A 241 19.03 13.73 -24.37
CA ARG A 241 18.41 12.49 -23.89
C ARG A 241 18.85 11.32 -24.74
N LYS A 242 19.24 10.22 -24.09
CA LYS A 242 19.59 8.98 -24.77
C LYS A 242 18.56 7.91 -24.51
N ASP A 243 17.89 7.46 -25.57
CA ASP A 243 16.98 6.30 -25.52
C ASP A 243 17.79 5.01 -25.39
N CYS A 244 17.47 4.22 -24.37
CA CYS A 244 18.08 2.92 -24.09
C CYS A 244 17.00 1.91 -23.72
N LYS A 245 17.18 0.65 -24.16
CA LYS A 245 16.37 -0.47 -23.71
C LYS A 245 17.10 -1.17 -22.57
N TYR A 246 16.47 -1.27 -21.41
CA TYR A 246 17.00 -1.99 -20.27
C TYR A 246 16.15 -3.23 -19.98
N TYR A 247 16.80 -4.38 -19.81
CA TYR A 247 16.11 -5.65 -19.59
C TYR A 247 16.29 -6.08 -18.13
N LEU A 248 15.22 -5.99 -17.34
CA LEU A 248 15.14 -6.49 -15.98
C LEU A 248 14.93 -8.01 -16.01
N SER A 249 15.98 -8.79 -15.76
CA SER A 249 15.87 -10.25 -15.69
C SER A 249 15.34 -10.71 -14.34
N THR A 250 14.25 -11.48 -14.37
CA THR A 250 13.56 -12.04 -13.20
C THR A 250 14.49 -12.90 -12.34
N LYS A 251 15.43 -13.63 -12.96
CA LYS A 251 16.44 -14.44 -12.25
C LYS A 251 17.36 -13.59 -11.39
N LYS A 252 17.77 -12.43 -11.89
CA LYS A 252 18.63 -11.51 -11.13
C LYS A 252 17.89 -10.97 -9.91
N ILE A 253 16.61 -10.60 -10.08
CA ILE A 253 15.73 -10.10 -9.03
C ILE A 253 15.53 -11.18 -7.94
N TYR A 254 15.07 -12.37 -8.29
CA TYR A 254 14.76 -13.43 -7.31
C TYR A 254 15.99 -14.20 -6.78
N SER A 255 17.19 -13.90 -7.26
CA SER A 255 18.43 -14.50 -6.73
C SER A 255 18.91 -13.92 -5.40
N LYS A 256 18.12 -13.05 -4.77
CA LYS A 256 18.46 -12.34 -3.51
C LYS A 256 19.81 -11.60 -3.59
N ARG A 257 20.21 -11.16 -4.79
CA ARG A 257 21.43 -10.35 -4.98
C ARG A 257 21.29 -8.96 -4.38
N PHE A 258 20.06 -8.46 -4.35
CA PHE A 258 19.67 -7.20 -3.73
C PHE A 258 18.24 -7.35 -3.23
N SER A 259 17.95 -6.81 -2.04
CA SER A 259 16.60 -6.67 -1.52
C SER A 259 16.08 -5.31 -1.95
N THR A 260 14.98 -5.27 -2.68
CA THR A 260 14.34 -4.00 -3.05
C THR A 260 13.66 -3.33 -1.84
N ASP A 261 13.50 -4.05 -0.74
CA ASP A 261 13.01 -3.63 0.57
C ASP A 261 14.13 -3.35 1.59
N CYS A 262 15.24 -2.74 1.15
CA CYS A 262 16.44 -2.54 1.98
C CYS A 262 16.20 -1.78 3.31
N PHE A 263 15.09 -1.02 3.43
CA PHE A 263 14.70 -0.31 4.65
C PHE A 263 13.61 -1.03 5.47
N SER A 264 13.25 -2.28 5.16
CA SER A 264 12.20 -3.01 5.88
C SER A 264 12.50 -3.14 7.39
N ASP A 265 13.74 -3.39 7.77
CA ASP A 265 14.15 -3.48 9.19
C ASP A 265 13.90 -2.19 9.99
N PHE A 266 14.01 -1.02 9.33
CA PHE A 266 13.67 0.26 9.96
C PHE A 266 12.18 0.32 10.32
N PHE A 267 11.30 -0.05 9.38
CA PHE A 267 9.86 -0.05 9.60
C PHE A 267 9.42 -1.11 10.61
N VAL A 268 10.03 -2.30 10.58
CA VAL A 268 9.80 -3.35 11.59
C VAL A 268 10.14 -2.84 12.99
N LYS A 269 11.30 -2.20 13.17
CA LYS A 269 11.69 -1.62 14.47
C LYS A 269 10.82 -0.43 14.87
N LYS A 270 10.30 0.35 13.92
CA LYS A 270 9.35 1.43 14.18
C LYS A 270 8.04 0.83 14.73
N ALA A 271 7.48 -0.14 14.02
CA ALA A 271 6.24 -0.82 14.38
C ALA A 271 6.31 -1.50 15.76
N LEU A 272 7.39 -2.23 16.06
CA LEU A 272 7.60 -2.89 17.35
C LEU A 272 7.64 -1.94 18.57
N ARG A 273 7.81 -0.62 18.35
CA ARG A 273 7.74 0.38 19.41
C ARG A 273 6.31 0.85 19.71
N SER A 274 5.36 0.55 18.81
CA SER A 274 3.95 0.82 19.02
C SER A 274 3.35 -0.26 19.92
N PRO A 275 2.61 0.11 20.98
CA PRO A 275 1.81 -0.85 21.74
C PRO A 275 0.51 -1.25 21.01
N ILE A 276 0.20 -0.57 19.89
CA ILE A 276 -1.07 -0.59 19.18
C ILE A 276 -0.83 -1.04 17.74
N GLY A 277 -1.62 -2.01 17.27
CA GLY A 277 -1.63 -2.46 15.88
C GLY A 277 -2.86 -1.98 15.12
N ILE A 278 -2.98 -2.36 13.83
CA ILE A 278 -4.09 -1.90 12.98
C ILE A 278 -5.47 -2.28 13.52
N ASN A 279 -5.60 -3.43 14.19
CA ASN A 279 -6.87 -3.89 14.77
C ASN A 279 -7.32 -3.05 15.98
N ASP A 280 -6.39 -2.31 16.59
CA ASP A 280 -6.61 -1.54 17.81
C ASP A 280 -6.94 -0.06 17.52
N LEU A 281 -7.01 0.32 16.23
CA LEU A 281 -7.32 1.69 15.81
C LEU A 281 -8.83 1.91 15.73
N ASP A 282 -9.25 3.10 16.15
CA ASP A 282 -10.65 3.51 16.05
C ASP A 282 -11.09 3.66 14.58
N GLU A 283 -12.25 3.11 14.25
CA GLU A 283 -12.94 3.26 12.97
C GLU A 283 -13.95 4.42 13.08
N TYR A 284 -14.18 5.15 11.98
CA TYR A 284 -15.25 6.17 11.97
C TYR A 284 -16.61 5.55 12.28
N GLU A 285 -17.45 6.28 13.02
CA GLU A 285 -18.78 5.79 13.38
C GLU A 285 -19.73 5.80 12.17
N THR A 286 -19.61 6.80 11.28
CA THR A 286 -20.49 6.99 10.13
C THR A 286 -19.72 7.38 8.87
N GLU A 287 -20.41 7.54 7.74
CA GLU A 287 -19.80 7.96 6.46
C GLU A 287 -19.29 9.41 6.46
N LYS A 288 -19.57 10.17 7.52
CA LYS A 288 -19.07 11.53 7.71
C LYS A 288 -18.40 11.67 9.07
N ALA A 289 -17.14 12.08 9.04
CA ALA A 289 -16.40 12.36 10.25
C ALA A 289 -17.02 13.51 11.04
N THR A 290 -17.19 13.31 12.35
CA THR A 290 -17.55 14.31 13.33
C THR A 290 -16.37 15.20 13.67
N PHE A 291 -16.61 16.35 14.29
CA PHE A 291 -15.52 17.25 14.73
C PHE A 291 -14.55 16.59 15.72
N ALA A 292 -15.04 15.68 16.56
CA ALA A 292 -14.20 14.94 17.49
C ALA A 292 -13.25 13.98 16.74
N GLU A 293 -13.79 13.18 15.82
CA GLU A 293 -13.00 12.26 14.99
C GLU A 293 -12.00 13.01 14.09
N LEU A 294 -12.35 14.20 13.59
CA LEU A 294 -11.42 15.04 12.82
C LEU A 294 -10.29 15.62 13.69
N ALA A 295 -10.56 15.89 14.97
CA ALA A 295 -9.55 16.41 15.90
C ALA A 295 -8.48 15.36 16.25
N GLU A 296 -8.83 14.08 16.23
CA GLU A 296 -7.92 12.96 16.51
C GLU A 296 -6.86 12.74 15.42
N GLN A 297 -7.01 13.38 14.26
CA GLN A 297 -6.11 13.20 13.12
C GLN A 297 -4.73 13.85 13.30
N ASN A 298 -4.57 14.78 14.24
CA ASN A 298 -3.35 15.59 14.40
C ASN A 298 -2.88 16.26 13.08
N SER A 299 -3.84 16.66 12.25
CA SER A 299 -3.66 17.30 10.94
C SER A 299 -3.29 18.79 11.09
N TYR A 300 -2.30 19.25 10.30
CA TYR A 300 -1.98 20.67 10.23
C TYR A 300 -3.10 21.49 9.60
N PHE A 301 -3.79 20.94 8.61
CA PHE A 301 -4.90 21.60 7.93
C PHE A 301 -6.11 21.77 8.85
N PHE A 302 -6.53 20.70 9.51
CA PHE A 302 -7.68 20.77 10.42
C PHE A 302 -7.43 21.68 11.62
N ALA A 303 -6.22 21.64 12.21
CA ALA A 303 -5.85 22.53 13.31
C ALA A 303 -6.00 24.02 12.93
N LYS A 304 -5.67 24.40 11.69
CA LYS A 304 -5.88 25.76 11.18
C LYS A 304 -7.36 26.12 11.07
N LEU A 305 -8.20 25.20 10.59
CA LEU A 305 -9.65 25.40 10.46
C LEU A 305 -10.29 25.60 11.83
N VAL A 306 -9.97 24.76 12.81
CA VAL A 306 -10.50 24.87 14.18
C VAL A 306 -10.06 26.19 14.81
N THR A 307 -8.77 26.55 14.71
CA THR A 307 -8.27 27.83 15.25
C THR A 307 -9.00 29.02 14.61
N GLY A 308 -9.24 28.98 13.29
CA GLY A 308 -9.98 30.03 12.60
C GLY A 308 -11.45 30.12 13.02
N PHE A 309 -12.09 28.98 13.34
CA PHE A 309 -13.47 28.93 13.81
C PHE A 309 -13.62 29.47 15.25
N THR A 310 -12.74 29.08 16.17
CA THR A 310 -12.80 29.52 17.57
C THR A 310 -12.54 31.02 17.74
N ILE A 311 -11.78 31.64 16.83
CA ILE A 311 -11.56 33.10 16.81
C ILE A 311 -12.82 33.87 16.38
N GLN A 312 -13.76 33.24 15.66
CA GLN A 312 -15.01 33.88 15.22
C GLN A 312 -16.14 33.80 16.25
N GLU A 313 -16.02 32.95 17.26
CA GLU A 313 -17.00 32.82 18.36
C GLU A 313 -16.68 33.71 19.58
N GLN A 314 -15.57 34.48 19.53
CA GLN A 314 -15.19 35.50 20.53
C GLN A 314 -15.48 36.91 20.04
#